data_AF-A0A0K0G264-F1
#
_entry.id   AF-A0A0K0G264-F1
#
_cell.length_a   1.000
_cell.length_b   1.000
_cell.length_c   1.000
_cell.angle_alpha   90.00
_cell.angle_beta   90.00
_cell.angle_gamma   90.00
#
_symmetry.space_group_name_H-M   'P 1'
#
loop_
_entity.id
_entity.type
_entity.pdbx_description
1 polymer ?
#
loop_
_entity_poly.entity_id
_entity_poly.type
_entity_poly.pdbx_seq_one_letter_code
_entity_poly.pdbx_strand_id
1 'polypeptide(L)'
;MTESLLDAYKRLGSKQFTHSFGLPEFDQLFGNGIECGEVSELAAEDGCYVTDFCHQLIAQFLQDPSKKNSKLLYIDSRNTFKIDRLMELMDGNEEAKDMENIDRVRVKSIHTIEELYNTLHNLLDLLKHDSVSLLIINSICGCILSQELLFMADYSSSIETILRQLQKLAEQEKLAILTVNGIVKPDHYHDLVPLLGHKWLKQIPRRVSLHRDNYVSNMVKKNIFYAKKYDFGKLIRPQDFVRYRRTEKGVEIFKL
;
A
#
# COMPACT_ATOMS: atom_id res chain seq x y z
N MET A 1 4.60 -25.56 -19.86
CA MET A 1 3.61 -24.48 -19.66
C MET A 1 4.15 -23.25 -20.36
N THR A 2 3.39 -22.66 -21.27
CA THR A 2 3.72 -21.39 -21.94
C THR A 2 3.21 -20.24 -21.07
N GLU A 3 4.09 -19.34 -20.64
CA GLU A 3 3.71 -18.09 -19.97
C GLU A 3 3.55 -16.96 -21.01
N SER A 4 2.66 -15.99 -20.75
CA SER A 4 2.60 -14.81 -21.61
C SER A 4 3.81 -13.91 -21.38
N LEU A 5 4.22 -13.13 -22.39
CA LEU A 5 5.33 -12.19 -22.23
C LEU A 5 5.06 -11.13 -21.15
N LEU A 6 3.78 -10.75 -20.97
CA LEU A 6 3.37 -9.84 -19.89
C LEU A 6 3.59 -10.48 -18.52
N ASP A 7 3.19 -11.73 -18.34
CA ASP A 7 3.39 -12.46 -17.08
C ASP A 7 4.88 -12.67 -16.82
N ALA A 8 5.68 -12.93 -17.86
CA ALA A 8 7.13 -12.98 -17.76
C ALA A 8 7.71 -11.61 -17.33
N TYR A 9 7.29 -10.49 -17.93
CA TYR A 9 7.73 -9.16 -17.54
C TYR A 9 7.39 -8.82 -16.08
N LYS A 10 6.17 -9.14 -15.65
CA LYS A 10 5.73 -8.95 -14.25
C LYS A 10 6.56 -9.81 -13.30
N ARG A 11 6.73 -11.09 -13.61
CA ARG A 11 7.55 -12.05 -12.84
C ARG A 11 9.01 -11.62 -12.75
N LEU A 12 9.55 -11.01 -13.81
CA LEU A 12 10.91 -10.49 -13.86
C LEU A 12 11.05 -9.08 -13.26
N GLY A 13 9.97 -8.48 -12.74
CA GLY A 13 10.00 -7.19 -12.05
C GLY A 13 10.18 -5.99 -12.98
N SER A 14 9.55 -6.03 -14.16
CA SER A 14 9.57 -4.89 -15.09
C SER A 14 8.95 -3.65 -14.44
N LYS A 15 9.78 -2.62 -14.24
CA LYS A 15 9.42 -1.35 -13.59
C LYS A 15 8.23 -0.65 -14.24
N GLN A 16 7.97 -0.91 -15.52
CA GLN A 16 6.80 -0.34 -16.20
C GLN A 16 5.48 -0.81 -15.56
N PHE A 17 5.42 -2.06 -15.09
CA PHE A 17 4.20 -2.72 -14.61
C PHE A 17 4.13 -2.90 -13.09
N THR A 18 5.17 -2.47 -12.37
CA THR A 18 5.19 -2.53 -10.91
C THR A 18 5.66 -1.21 -10.30
N HIS A 19 5.36 -1.01 -9.02
CA HIS A 19 5.87 0.08 -8.20
C HIS A 19 6.59 -0.49 -6.98
N SER A 20 7.89 -0.24 -6.89
CA SER A 20 8.78 -0.81 -5.88
C SER A 20 8.91 0.10 -4.65
N PHE A 21 9.02 -0.50 -3.47
CA PHE A 21 9.38 0.17 -2.22
C PHE A 21 10.89 0.40 -2.09
N GLY A 22 11.70 0.02 -3.08
CA GLY A 22 13.16 0.12 -3.04
C GLY A 22 13.77 -0.86 -2.04
N LEU A 23 13.02 -1.90 -1.65
CA LEU A 23 13.40 -2.89 -0.65
C LEU A 23 13.22 -4.28 -1.28
N PRO A 24 14.26 -4.85 -1.93
CA PRO A 24 14.11 -6.04 -2.75
C PRO A 24 13.41 -7.21 -2.05
N GLU A 25 13.79 -7.52 -0.81
CA GLU A 25 13.15 -8.59 -0.02
C GLU A 25 11.68 -8.29 0.31
N PHE A 26 11.35 -7.03 0.58
CA PHE A 26 9.96 -6.63 0.85
C PHE A 26 9.12 -6.58 -0.44
N ASP A 27 9.68 -6.10 -1.54
CA ASP A 27 9.04 -6.07 -2.86
C ASP A 27 8.66 -7.48 -3.31
N GLN A 28 9.49 -8.49 -3.02
CA GLN A 28 9.18 -9.90 -3.29
C GLN A 28 7.91 -10.38 -2.59
N LEU A 29 7.56 -9.84 -1.41
CA LEU A 29 6.31 -10.17 -0.73
C LEU A 29 5.08 -9.75 -1.56
N PHE A 30 5.19 -8.69 -2.36
CA PHE A 30 4.15 -8.26 -3.31
C PHE A 30 4.30 -8.86 -4.72
N GLY A 31 5.34 -9.66 -4.98
CA GLY A 31 5.66 -10.16 -6.31
C GLY A 31 6.47 -9.18 -7.15
N ASN A 32 7.48 -8.53 -6.54
CA ASN A 32 8.36 -7.48 -7.10
C ASN A 32 7.74 -6.07 -7.14
N GLY A 33 6.99 -5.71 -6.09
CA GLY A 33 6.35 -4.41 -5.93
C GLY A 33 4.83 -4.46 -6.16
N ILE A 34 4.18 -3.29 -6.06
CA ILE A 34 2.73 -3.16 -6.28
C ILE A 34 2.43 -3.23 -7.77
N GLU A 35 1.60 -4.19 -8.17
CA GLU A 35 1.33 -4.49 -9.58
C GLU A 35 0.26 -3.57 -10.18
N CYS A 36 0.54 -3.06 -11.38
CA CYS A 36 -0.42 -2.35 -12.21
C CYS A 36 -1.56 -3.29 -12.63
N GLY A 37 -2.81 -2.86 -12.46
CA GLY A 37 -3.97 -3.68 -12.77
C GLY A 37 -4.54 -4.45 -11.58
N GLU A 38 -3.97 -4.30 -10.39
CA GLU A 38 -4.39 -5.02 -9.19
C GLU A 38 -4.56 -4.09 -7.98
N VAL A 39 -5.44 -4.49 -7.06
CA VAL A 39 -5.55 -3.89 -5.72
C VAL A 39 -4.71 -4.71 -4.75
N SER A 40 -3.65 -4.12 -4.21
CA SER A 40 -2.84 -4.69 -3.14
C SER A 40 -3.17 -4.05 -1.79
N GLU A 41 -2.83 -4.74 -0.71
CA GLU A 41 -3.04 -4.25 0.65
C GLU A 41 -1.78 -4.34 1.50
N LEU A 42 -1.53 -3.27 2.25
CA LEU A 42 -0.61 -3.26 3.38
C LEU A 42 -1.42 -3.15 4.67
N ALA A 43 -1.50 -4.25 5.43
CA ALA A 43 -2.18 -4.29 6.71
C ALA A 43 -1.16 -4.17 7.84
N ALA A 44 -1.43 -3.39 8.89
CA ALA A 44 -0.46 -3.20 9.95
C ALA A 44 -1.09 -3.18 11.35
N GLU A 45 -0.37 -3.77 12.32
CA GLU A 45 -0.59 -3.43 13.73
C GLU A 45 -0.16 -1.98 14.00
N ASP A 46 -0.77 -1.38 15.01
CA ASP A 46 -0.43 -0.02 15.42
C ASP A 46 1.05 0.13 15.79
N GLY A 47 1.67 1.20 15.28
CA GLY A 47 3.08 1.50 15.49
C GLY A 47 4.06 0.70 14.62
N CYS A 48 3.59 -0.01 13.59
CA CYS A 48 4.47 -0.69 12.62
C CYS A 48 4.92 0.19 11.43
N TYR A 49 4.79 1.52 11.55
CA TYR A 49 5.30 2.52 10.60
C TYR A 49 4.80 2.38 9.16
N VAL A 50 3.53 2.02 8.99
CA VAL A 50 2.90 1.83 7.66
C VAL A 50 2.95 3.08 6.78
N THR A 51 2.88 4.28 7.38
CA THR A 51 3.00 5.54 6.64
C THR A 51 4.42 5.73 6.08
N ASP A 52 5.48 5.32 6.79
CA ASP A 52 6.86 5.37 6.27
C ASP A 52 7.01 4.48 5.01
N PHE A 53 6.35 3.32 4.95
CA PHE A 53 6.32 2.50 3.72
C PHE A 53 5.63 3.24 2.56
N CYS A 54 4.54 3.96 2.83
CA CYS A 54 3.87 4.76 1.81
C CYS A 54 4.76 5.89 1.31
N HIS A 55 5.42 6.63 2.21
CA HIS A 55 6.40 7.66 1.84
C HIS A 55 7.54 7.07 1.02
N GLN A 56 8.04 5.89 1.38
CA GLN A 56 9.10 5.21 0.66
C GLN A 56 8.68 4.78 -0.73
N LEU A 57 7.45 4.28 -0.91
CA LEU A 57 6.89 3.97 -2.22
C LEU A 57 6.78 5.24 -3.10
N ILE A 58 6.37 6.37 -2.53
CA ILE A 58 6.29 7.66 -3.24
C ILE A 58 7.70 8.15 -3.62
N ALA A 59 8.67 8.06 -2.70
CA ALA A 59 10.06 8.44 -2.97
C ALA A 59 10.65 7.62 -4.14
N GLN A 60 10.39 6.31 -4.17
CA GLN A 60 10.83 5.44 -5.26
C GLN A 60 10.13 5.76 -6.58
N PHE A 61 8.84 6.07 -6.54
CA PHE A 61 8.10 6.54 -7.73
C PHE A 61 8.69 7.84 -8.32
N LEU A 62 9.09 8.78 -7.47
CA LEU A 62 9.71 10.03 -7.88
C LEU A 62 11.14 9.85 -8.43
N GLN A 63 11.85 8.82 -7.95
CA GLN A 63 13.20 8.47 -8.36
C GLN A 63 13.27 7.55 -9.59
N ASP A 64 12.14 6.94 -10.01
CA ASP A 64 12.11 6.00 -11.12
C ASP A 64 11.95 6.71 -12.48
N PRO A 65 12.98 6.69 -13.35
CA PRO A 65 12.90 7.35 -14.66
C PRO A 65 11.82 6.75 -15.58
N SER A 66 11.46 5.47 -15.37
CA SER A 66 10.39 4.82 -16.15
C SER A 66 9.00 5.36 -15.81
N LYS A 67 8.86 6.10 -14.70
CA LYS A 67 7.61 6.71 -14.24
C LYS A 67 7.56 8.22 -14.47
N LYS A 68 8.56 8.82 -15.12
CA LYS A 68 8.70 10.29 -15.28
C LYS A 68 7.46 10.99 -15.87
N ASN A 69 6.74 10.32 -16.77
CA ASN A 69 5.53 10.86 -17.41
C ASN A 69 4.22 10.48 -16.69
N SER A 70 4.31 9.89 -15.50
CA SER A 70 3.15 9.45 -14.75
C SER A 70 2.97 10.25 -13.46
N LYS A 71 1.72 10.30 -12.98
CA LYS A 71 1.32 10.90 -11.71
C LYS A 71 0.92 9.83 -10.70
N LEU A 72 0.90 10.24 -9.43
CA LEU A 72 0.50 9.42 -8.28
C LEU A 72 -0.57 10.18 -7.49
N LEU A 73 -1.63 9.49 -7.08
CA LEU A 73 -2.61 10.03 -6.12
C LEU A 73 -2.44 9.35 -4.76
N TYR A 74 -2.21 10.14 -3.72
CA TYR A 74 -2.17 9.71 -2.33
C TYR A 74 -3.38 10.27 -1.58
N ILE A 75 -4.21 9.37 -1.06
CA ILE A 75 -5.38 9.69 -0.25
C ILE A 75 -5.01 9.47 1.22
N ASP A 76 -5.10 10.52 2.03
CA ASP A 76 -4.78 10.49 3.47
C ASP A 76 -6.06 10.59 4.30
N SER A 77 -6.38 9.55 5.08
CA SER A 77 -7.52 9.60 5.99
C SER A 77 -7.19 9.97 7.42
N ARG A 78 -5.90 10.05 7.76
CA ARG A 78 -5.43 10.26 9.12
C ARG A 78 -4.52 11.48 9.26
N ASN A 79 -4.36 12.27 8.19
CA ASN A 79 -3.45 13.43 8.14
C ASN A 79 -2.01 13.06 8.59
N THR A 80 -1.56 11.88 8.17
CA THR A 80 -0.23 11.33 8.52
C THR A 80 0.85 11.68 7.50
N PHE A 81 0.49 12.19 6.33
CA PHE A 81 1.43 12.62 5.32
C PHE A 81 2.25 13.81 5.81
N LYS A 82 3.58 13.68 5.75
CA LYS A 82 4.54 14.74 6.06
C LYS A 82 5.50 14.89 4.90
N ILE A 83 5.56 16.08 4.31
CA ILE A 83 6.44 16.37 3.18
C ILE A 83 7.91 16.28 3.58
N ASP A 84 8.28 16.78 4.76
CA ASP A 84 9.66 16.72 5.25
C ASP A 84 10.19 15.28 5.27
N ARG A 85 9.34 14.34 5.71
CA ARG A 85 9.68 12.92 5.73
C ARG A 85 9.91 12.35 4.35
N LEU A 86 9.12 12.77 3.35
CA LEU A 86 9.32 12.36 1.96
C LEU A 86 10.62 12.93 1.39
N MET A 87 10.94 14.19 1.71
CA MET A 87 12.16 14.87 1.25
C MET A 87 13.43 14.21 1.82
N GLU A 88 13.41 13.76 3.07
CA GLU A 88 14.49 12.98 3.68
C GLU A 88 14.79 11.67 2.93
N LEU A 89 13.75 10.99 2.43
CA LEU A 89 13.91 9.73 1.69
C LEU A 89 14.51 9.91 0.28
N MET A 90 14.51 11.14 -0.22
CA MET A 90 15.08 11.50 -1.52
C MET A 90 16.39 12.26 -1.35
N ASP A 91 16.99 12.23 -0.15
CA ASP A 91 18.19 13.00 0.12
C ASP A 91 19.36 12.62 -0.79
N GLY A 92 20.08 13.63 -1.28
CA GLY A 92 21.11 13.48 -2.31
C GLY A 92 20.61 13.22 -3.74
N ASN A 93 19.29 13.26 -4.00
CA ASN A 93 18.71 13.12 -5.34
C ASN A 93 17.94 14.39 -5.75
N GLU A 94 18.64 15.35 -6.35
CA GLU A 94 18.06 16.64 -6.75
C GLU A 94 17.03 16.52 -7.89
N GLU A 95 17.19 15.56 -8.82
CA GLU A 95 16.16 15.32 -9.86
C GLU A 95 14.85 14.83 -9.23
N ALA A 96 14.93 13.99 -8.19
CA ALA A 96 13.75 13.53 -7.49
C ALA A 96 13.03 14.66 -6.74
N LYS A 97 13.79 15.63 -6.22
CA LYS A 97 13.30 16.80 -5.48
C LYS A 97 12.90 17.98 -6.37
N ASP A 98 13.06 17.88 -7.69
CA ASP A 98 12.66 18.93 -8.63
C ASP A 98 11.16 19.25 -8.49
N MET A 99 10.79 20.52 -8.61
CA MET A 99 9.41 20.99 -8.39
C MET A 99 8.42 20.39 -9.39
N GLU A 100 8.80 20.25 -10.66
CA GLU A 100 7.97 19.60 -11.68
C GLU A 100 7.80 18.12 -11.36
N ASN A 101 8.85 17.49 -10.86
CA ASN A 101 8.81 16.09 -10.45
C ASN A 101 7.90 15.87 -9.24
N ILE A 102 7.99 16.72 -8.21
CA ILE A 102 7.15 16.66 -7.01
C ILE A 102 5.67 16.91 -7.34
N ASP A 103 5.36 17.82 -8.27
CA ASP A 103 3.96 18.13 -8.67
C ASP A 103 3.21 16.92 -9.29
N ARG A 104 3.95 15.87 -9.68
CA ARG A 104 3.37 14.58 -10.11
C ARG A 104 2.67 13.84 -8.97
N VAL A 105 2.93 14.17 -7.70
CA VAL A 105 2.30 13.57 -6.53
C VAL A 105 1.16 14.46 -6.04
N ARG A 106 -0.07 13.99 -6.18
CA ARG A 106 -1.27 14.67 -5.68
C ARG A 106 -1.68 14.06 -4.34
N VAL A 107 -1.82 14.89 -3.32
CA VAL A 107 -2.23 14.49 -1.98
C VAL A 107 -3.63 15.03 -1.71
N LYS A 108 -4.54 14.17 -1.27
CA LYS A 108 -5.90 14.56 -0.88
C LYS A 108 -6.24 14.00 0.49
N SER A 109 -6.65 14.87 1.42
CA SER A 109 -7.18 14.44 2.71
C SER A 109 -8.68 14.18 2.61
N ILE A 110 -9.13 13.05 3.14
CA ILE A 110 -10.56 12.67 3.21
C ILE A 110 -10.83 11.95 4.52
N HIS A 111 -12.02 12.08 5.09
CA HIS A 111 -12.38 11.49 6.38
C HIS A 111 -13.63 10.61 6.31
N THR A 112 -14.36 10.63 5.19
CA THR A 112 -15.61 9.86 5.04
C THR A 112 -15.57 8.90 3.85
N ILE A 113 -16.45 7.91 3.90
CA ILE A 113 -16.68 7.00 2.78
C ILE A 113 -17.24 7.72 1.55
N GLU A 114 -18.09 8.73 1.76
CA GLU A 114 -18.65 9.57 0.69
C GLU A 114 -17.56 10.36 -0.04
N GLU A 115 -16.64 10.97 0.71
CA GLU A 115 -15.49 11.67 0.13
C GLU A 115 -14.58 10.74 -0.64
N LEU A 116 -14.44 9.48 -0.21
CA LEU A 116 -13.72 8.45 -0.95
C LEU A 116 -14.42 8.16 -2.29
N TYR A 117 -15.73 7.92 -2.28
CA TYR A 117 -16.49 7.71 -3.52
C TYR A 117 -16.34 8.88 -4.49
N ASN A 118 -16.53 10.10 -4.01
CA ASN A 118 -16.37 11.30 -4.82
C ASN A 118 -14.94 11.43 -5.36
N THR A 119 -13.93 11.04 -4.58
CA THR A 119 -12.54 11.06 -5.03
C THR A 119 -12.26 10.01 -6.10
N LEU A 120 -12.77 8.79 -5.96
CA LEU A 120 -12.63 7.73 -6.96
C LEU A 120 -13.37 8.08 -8.26
N HIS A 121 -14.54 8.73 -8.16
CA HIS A 121 -15.27 9.22 -9.33
C HIS A 121 -14.46 10.30 -10.08
N ASN A 122 -13.98 11.31 -9.37
CA ASN A 122 -13.19 12.39 -9.97
C ASN A 122 -11.84 11.90 -10.53
N LEU A 123 -11.28 10.82 -9.97
CA LEU A 123 -10.07 10.19 -10.50
C LEU A 123 -10.29 9.67 -11.93
N LEU A 124 -11.48 9.16 -12.27
CA LEU A 124 -11.78 8.73 -13.64
C LEU A 124 -11.72 9.90 -14.64
N ASP A 125 -12.12 11.09 -14.23
CA ASP A 125 -12.01 12.28 -15.06
C ASP A 125 -10.55 12.75 -15.18
N LEU A 126 -9.79 12.68 -14.09
CA LEU A 126 -8.36 12.98 -14.09
C LEU A 126 -7.60 12.06 -15.06
N LEU A 127 -7.92 10.76 -15.05
CA LEU A 127 -7.30 9.74 -15.90
C LEU A 127 -7.52 9.97 -17.41
N LYS A 128 -8.52 10.77 -17.81
CA LYS A 128 -8.73 11.16 -19.23
C LYS A 128 -7.66 12.10 -19.76
N HIS A 129 -7.02 12.86 -18.87
CA HIS A 129 -6.09 13.93 -19.22
C HIS A 129 -4.67 13.64 -18.73
N ASP A 130 -4.54 12.91 -17.63
CA ASP A 130 -3.27 12.62 -16.97
C ASP A 130 -3.02 11.12 -16.86
N SER A 131 -1.77 10.70 -17.06
CA SER A 131 -1.35 9.32 -16.84
C SER A 131 -1.10 9.06 -15.36
N VAL A 132 -2.10 8.61 -14.60
CA VAL A 132 -1.91 8.18 -13.20
C VAL A 132 -1.61 6.68 -13.17
N SER A 133 -0.47 6.28 -12.58
CA SER A 133 -0.09 4.85 -12.51
C SER A 133 -0.14 4.25 -11.12
N LEU A 134 -0.21 5.08 -10.07
CA LEU A 134 -0.28 4.62 -8.69
C LEU A 134 -1.31 5.41 -7.87
N LEU A 135 -2.17 4.69 -7.17
CA LEU A 135 -3.08 5.19 -6.15
C LEU A 135 -2.75 4.56 -4.80
N ILE A 136 -2.51 5.38 -3.78
CA ILE A 136 -2.31 4.95 -2.40
C ILE A 136 -3.46 5.47 -1.54
N ILE A 137 -4.11 4.61 -0.77
CA ILE A 137 -5.19 4.97 0.16
C ILE A 137 -4.74 4.65 1.59
N ASN A 138 -4.27 5.66 2.33
CA ASN A 138 -3.79 5.54 3.70
C ASN A 138 -4.68 6.29 4.70
N SER A 139 -5.63 5.68 5.39
CA SER A 139 -6.03 4.27 5.38
C SER A 139 -7.43 4.07 4.82
N ILE A 140 -7.66 2.95 4.14
CA ILE A 140 -8.98 2.61 3.61
C ILE A 140 -9.98 2.35 4.75
N CYS A 141 -9.52 1.75 5.84
CA CYS A 141 -10.37 1.46 6.99
C CYS A 141 -10.84 2.71 7.71
N GLY A 142 -10.03 3.78 7.76
CA GLY A 142 -10.44 5.05 8.35
C GLY A 142 -11.64 5.69 7.64
N CYS A 143 -11.71 5.59 6.31
CA CYS A 143 -12.83 6.13 5.52
C CYS A 143 -14.09 5.28 5.69
N ILE A 144 -13.96 3.96 5.62
CA ILE A 144 -15.09 3.03 5.69
C ILE A 144 -15.72 3.05 7.09
N LEU A 145 -14.90 2.99 8.14
CA LEU A 145 -15.40 2.91 9.52
C LEU A 145 -15.89 4.24 10.10
N SER A 146 -15.66 5.38 9.45
CA SER A 146 -16.02 6.69 10.02
C SER A 146 -17.52 6.92 10.15
N GLN A 147 -18.35 6.22 9.38
CA GLN A 147 -19.81 6.33 9.42
C GLN A 147 -20.52 5.01 9.79
N GLU A 148 -19.81 3.88 9.73
CA GLU A 148 -20.43 2.54 9.74
C GLU A 148 -20.47 1.84 11.10
N LEU A 149 -20.07 2.54 12.16
CA LEU A 149 -20.23 2.08 13.54
C LEU A 149 -21.69 2.01 14.01
N LEU A 150 -22.64 2.60 13.27
CA LEU A 150 -24.05 2.68 13.65
C LEU A 150 -24.94 1.61 12.99
N PHE A 151 -24.57 1.06 11.81
CA PHE A 151 -25.40 0.09 11.07
C PHE A 151 -24.57 -0.99 10.34
N MET A 152 -24.56 -2.21 10.89
CA MET A 152 -23.78 -3.36 10.37
C MET A 152 -24.16 -3.81 8.94
N ALA A 153 -25.40 -3.57 8.52
CA ALA A 153 -25.87 -3.95 7.18
C ALA A 153 -25.23 -3.09 6.08
N ASP A 154 -25.08 -1.78 6.34
CA ASP A 154 -24.48 -0.83 5.42
C ASP A 154 -22.98 -1.09 5.25
N TYR A 155 -22.30 -1.47 6.35
CA TYR A 155 -20.88 -1.81 6.37
C TYR A 155 -20.46 -2.86 5.33
N SER A 156 -21.19 -3.99 5.29
CA SER A 156 -20.90 -5.06 4.34
C SER A 156 -21.11 -4.65 2.89
N SER A 157 -22.16 -3.88 2.62
CA SER A 157 -22.50 -3.40 1.27
C SER A 157 -21.49 -2.39 0.76
N SER A 158 -21.06 -1.48 1.63
CA SER A 158 -20.05 -0.46 1.35
C SER A 158 -18.68 -1.05 1.04
N ILE A 159 -18.21 -2.02 1.85
CA ILE A 159 -16.96 -2.75 1.58
C ILE A 159 -16.98 -3.36 0.18
N GLU A 160 -18.05 -4.06 -0.16
CA GLU A 160 -18.16 -4.71 -1.46
C GLU A 160 -18.22 -3.69 -2.60
N THR A 161 -18.93 -2.58 -2.41
CA THR A 161 -19.08 -1.54 -3.43
C THR A 161 -17.76 -0.83 -3.70
N ILE A 162 -17.04 -0.41 -2.66
CA ILE A 162 -15.71 0.18 -2.79
C ILE A 162 -14.74 -0.80 -3.42
N LEU A 163 -14.71 -2.04 -2.94
CA LEU A 163 -13.75 -3.01 -3.45
C LEU A 163 -13.96 -3.30 -4.93
N ARG A 164 -15.23 -3.46 -5.36
CA ARG A 164 -15.58 -3.60 -6.78
C ARG A 164 -15.16 -2.37 -7.59
N GLN A 165 -15.35 -1.16 -7.06
CA GLN A 165 -14.91 0.05 -7.74
C GLN A 165 -13.38 0.11 -7.88
N LEU A 166 -12.63 -0.19 -6.82
CA LEU A 166 -11.17 -0.21 -6.84
C LEU A 166 -10.63 -1.28 -7.82
N GLN A 167 -11.19 -2.49 -7.79
CA GLN A 167 -10.80 -3.57 -8.71
C GLN A 167 -11.08 -3.19 -10.17
N LYS A 168 -12.27 -2.66 -10.45
CA LYS A 168 -12.62 -2.16 -11.79
C LYS A 168 -11.66 -1.06 -12.24
N LEU A 169 -11.37 -0.09 -11.39
CA LEU A 169 -10.46 0.99 -11.67
C LEU A 169 -9.04 0.47 -11.97
N ALA A 170 -8.52 -0.44 -11.13
CA ALA A 170 -7.23 -1.06 -11.33
C ALA A 170 -7.17 -1.77 -12.70
N GLU A 171 -8.12 -2.67 -12.97
CA GLU A 171 -8.11 -3.52 -14.16
C GLU A 171 -8.29 -2.74 -15.46
N GLN A 172 -9.20 -1.76 -15.50
CA GLN A 172 -9.54 -0.99 -16.70
C GLN A 172 -8.43 0.00 -17.05
N GLU A 173 -7.92 0.72 -16.04
CA GLU A 173 -6.98 1.82 -16.23
C GLU A 173 -5.52 1.37 -16.08
N LYS A 174 -5.29 0.08 -15.80
CA LYS A 174 -3.98 -0.50 -15.46
C LYS A 174 -3.29 0.25 -14.30
N LEU A 175 -4.10 0.77 -13.39
CA LEU A 175 -3.67 1.49 -12.21
C LEU A 175 -3.17 0.50 -11.15
N ALA A 176 -2.01 0.77 -10.54
CA ALA A 176 -1.57 0.06 -9.35
C ALA A 176 -2.25 0.69 -8.13
N ILE A 177 -2.95 -0.09 -7.31
CA ILE A 177 -3.65 0.43 -6.13
C ILE A 177 -3.09 -0.21 -4.86
N LEU A 178 -2.60 0.61 -3.93
CA LEU A 178 -2.22 0.20 -2.59
C LEU A 178 -3.23 0.72 -1.56
N THR A 179 -3.86 -0.18 -0.84
CA THR A 179 -4.75 0.14 0.28
C THR A 179 -4.05 -0.13 1.61
N VAL A 180 -4.20 0.76 2.59
CA VAL A 180 -3.68 0.56 3.95
C VAL A 180 -4.81 0.23 4.92
N ASN A 181 -4.67 -0.87 5.64
CA ASN A 181 -5.65 -1.35 6.60
C ASN A 181 -5.04 -1.57 7.99
N GLY A 182 -5.88 -1.53 9.02
CA GLY A 182 -5.50 -1.91 10.36
C GLY A 182 -5.50 -3.43 10.54
N ILE A 183 -4.73 -3.92 11.50
CA ILE A 183 -4.81 -5.28 12.03
C ILE A 183 -5.35 -5.19 13.45
N VAL A 184 -6.31 -6.05 13.76
CA VAL A 184 -6.89 -6.18 15.10
C VAL A 184 -6.79 -7.61 15.58
N LYS A 185 -6.83 -7.77 16.91
CA LYS A 185 -7.00 -9.05 17.58
C LYS A 185 -8.38 -9.09 18.24
N PRO A 186 -9.39 -9.68 17.58
CA PRO A 186 -10.71 -9.83 18.20
C PRO A 186 -10.64 -10.75 19.42
N ASP A 187 -11.40 -10.46 20.47
CA ASP A 187 -11.37 -11.23 21.74
C ASP A 187 -11.64 -12.74 21.56
N HIS A 188 -12.45 -13.11 20.57
CA HIS A 188 -12.83 -14.49 20.28
C HIS A 188 -11.92 -15.20 19.27
N TYR A 189 -10.91 -14.51 18.72
CA TYR A 189 -9.98 -15.06 17.74
C TYR A 189 -8.56 -15.09 18.33
N HIS A 190 -7.88 -16.23 18.16
CA HIS A 190 -6.48 -16.34 18.58
C HIS A 190 -5.54 -15.58 17.63
N ASP A 191 -5.95 -15.39 16.38
CA ASP A 191 -5.14 -14.81 15.32
C ASP A 191 -5.48 -13.35 15.06
N LEU A 192 -4.45 -12.61 14.65
CA LEU A 192 -4.57 -11.26 14.13
C LEU A 192 -5.28 -11.28 12.77
N VAL A 193 -6.27 -10.40 12.59
CA VAL A 193 -7.03 -10.28 11.34
C VAL A 193 -7.06 -8.83 10.84
N PRO A 194 -7.11 -8.60 9.51
CA PRO A 194 -7.37 -7.27 8.96
C PRO A 194 -8.70 -6.71 9.45
N LEU A 195 -8.71 -5.42 9.76
CA LEU A 195 -9.83 -4.72 10.41
C LEU A 195 -11.11 -4.72 9.57
N LEU A 196 -10.99 -4.71 8.23
CA LEU A 196 -12.14 -4.75 7.32
C LEU A 196 -12.81 -6.14 7.20
N GLY A 197 -12.31 -7.15 7.91
CA GLY A 197 -12.97 -8.45 8.06
C GLY A 197 -12.89 -9.36 6.82
N HIS A 198 -13.61 -10.49 6.89
CA HIS A 198 -13.44 -11.61 5.96
C HIS A 198 -13.82 -11.32 4.51
N LYS A 199 -14.81 -10.45 4.26
CA LYS A 199 -15.25 -10.11 2.90
C LYS A 199 -14.16 -9.37 2.12
N TRP A 200 -13.55 -8.38 2.77
CA TRP A 200 -12.37 -7.71 2.25
C TRP A 200 -11.21 -8.69 2.11
N LEU A 201 -10.96 -9.48 3.16
CA LEU A 201 -9.83 -10.39 3.23
C LEU A 201 -9.70 -11.35 2.04
N LYS A 202 -10.81 -11.94 1.60
CA LYS A 202 -10.85 -12.97 0.56
C LYS A 202 -10.74 -12.41 -0.87
N GLN A 203 -11.00 -11.12 -1.05
CA GLN A 203 -11.08 -10.48 -2.36
C GLN A 203 -9.86 -9.64 -2.71
N ILE A 204 -8.96 -9.41 -1.73
CA ILE A 204 -7.65 -8.82 -1.98
C ILE A 204 -6.70 -9.91 -2.49
N PRO A 205 -6.18 -9.81 -3.73
CA PRO A 205 -5.28 -10.82 -4.29
C PRO A 205 -3.97 -10.90 -3.52
N ARG A 206 -3.36 -9.77 -3.17
CA ARG A 206 -2.08 -9.71 -2.44
C ARG A 206 -2.15 -8.78 -1.25
N ARG A 207 -1.79 -9.32 -0.09
CA ARG A 207 -1.62 -8.56 1.15
C ARG A 207 -0.24 -8.82 1.72
N VAL A 208 0.38 -7.76 2.23
CA VAL A 208 1.47 -7.87 3.18
C VAL A 208 1.00 -7.35 4.53
N SER A 209 1.24 -8.11 5.59
CA SER A 209 0.93 -7.69 6.96
C SER A 209 2.20 -7.31 7.72
N LEU A 210 2.12 -6.27 8.55
CA LEU A 210 3.23 -5.75 9.36
C LEU A 210 2.97 -5.96 10.85
N HIS A 211 3.99 -6.48 11.52
CA HIS A 211 3.89 -6.95 12.91
C HIS A 211 5.15 -6.57 13.71
N ARG A 212 4.99 -6.46 15.03
CA ARG A 212 6.12 -6.26 15.96
C ARG A 212 6.85 -7.59 16.21
N ASP A 213 8.17 -7.62 16.05
CA ASP A 213 8.99 -8.78 16.45
C ASP A 213 9.50 -8.58 17.88
N ASN A 214 8.64 -8.82 18.88
CA ASN A 214 9.01 -8.60 20.29
C ASN A 214 10.20 -9.46 20.73
N TYR A 215 10.31 -10.69 20.20
CA TYR A 215 11.41 -11.60 20.54
C TYR A 215 12.75 -11.03 20.06
N VAL A 216 12.86 -10.74 18.76
CA VAL A 216 14.10 -10.18 18.20
C VAL A 216 14.37 -8.80 18.76
N SER A 217 13.33 -7.98 18.95
CA SER A 217 13.48 -6.64 19.53
C SER A 217 14.14 -6.68 20.91
N ASN A 218 13.71 -7.61 21.76
CA ASN A 218 14.28 -7.82 23.09
C ASN A 218 15.71 -8.36 23.05
N MET A 219 16.00 -9.23 22.08
CA MET A 219 17.31 -9.84 21.87
C MET A 219 18.36 -8.82 21.42
N VAL A 220 18.03 -7.96 20.45
CA VAL A 220 18.97 -6.99 19.87
C VAL A 220 18.86 -5.58 20.45
N LYS A 221 17.96 -5.37 21.42
CA LYS A 221 17.69 -4.08 22.09
C LYS A 221 17.36 -2.93 21.12
N LYS A 222 16.62 -3.24 20.05
CA LYS A 222 16.13 -2.29 19.04
C LYS A 222 14.71 -2.66 18.63
N ASN A 223 13.91 -1.71 18.16
CA ASN A 223 12.57 -2.02 17.65
C ASN A 223 12.68 -2.70 16.28
N ILE A 224 12.41 -4.01 16.25
CA ILE A 224 12.40 -4.84 15.04
C ILE A 224 10.98 -5.29 14.74
N PHE A 225 10.66 -5.32 13.46
CA PHE A 225 9.35 -5.67 12.92
C PHE A 225 9.52 -6.76 11.89
N TYR A 226 8.42 -7.41 11.52
CA TYR A 226 8.41 -8.37 10.43
C TYR A 226 7.17 -8.23 9.54
N ALA A 227 7.35 -8.59 8.27
CA ALA A 227 6.34 -8.56 7.24
C ALA A 227 6.02 -9.97 6.73
N LYS A 228 4.74 -10.30 6.54
CA LYS A 228 4.27 -11.60 6.04
C LYS A 228 3.38 -11.44 4.80
N LYS A 229 3.51 -12.35 3.84
CA LYS A 229 2.71 -12.37 2.61
C LYS A 229 1.44 -13.22 2.75
N TYR A 230 0.34 -12.72 2.19
CA TYR A 230 -0.92 -13.44 2.06
C TYR A 230 -1.45 -13.29 0.64
N ASP A 231 -1.92 -14.40 0.05
CA ASP A 231 -2.64 -14.38 -1.23
C ASP A 231 -4.09 -14.80 -1.01
N PHE A 232 -5.04 -13.96 -1.45
CA PHE A 232 -6.49 -14.16 -1.23
C PHE A 232 -6.84 -14.55 0.22
N GLY A 233 -6.16 -13.90 1.17
CA GLY A 233 -6.34 -14.11 2.61
C GLY A 233 -5.65 -15.35 3.20
N LYS A 234 -4.91 -16.13 2.41
CA LYS A 234 -4.16 -17.29 2.89
C LYS A 234 -2.70 -16.92 3.10
N LEU A 235 -2.16 -17.22 4.28
CA LEU A 235 -0.74 -17.02 4.58
C LEU A 235 0.12 -17.88 3.64
N ILE A 236 1.05 -17.25 2.95
CA ILE A 236 1.98 -17.93 2.05
C ILE A 236 3.29 -18.16 2.79
N ARG A 237 3.73 -19.43 2.81
CA ARG A 237 5.01 -19.90 3.39
C ARG A 237 5.33 -19.21 4.73
N PRO A 238 4.77 -19.68 5.86
CA PRO A 238 4.86 -19.00 7.16
C PRO A 238 6.29 -18.64 7.63
N GLN A 239 7.29 -19.40 7.18
CA GLN A 239 8.71 -19.16 7.43
C GLN A 239 9.35 -18.05 6.59
N ASP A 240 8.74 -17.69 5.45
CA ASP A 240 9.20 -16.66 4.53
C ASP A 240 8.62 -15.31 4.97
N PHE A 241 9.26 -14.70 5.97
CA PHE A 241 8.95 -13.36 6.44
C PHE A 241 10.17 -12.47 6.36
N VAL A 242 9.94 -11.17 6.17
CA VAL A 242 11.00 -10.19 6.02
C VAL A 242 11.05 -9.32 7.26
N ARG A 243 12.19 -9.27 7.93
CA ARG A 243 12.38 -8.37 9.05
C ARG A 243 12.80 -6.99 8.57
N TYR A 244 12.35 -5.97 9.27
CA TYR A 244 12.70 -4.60 8.98
C TYR A 244 12.80 -3.78 10.26
N ARG A 245 13.38 -2.59 10.12
CA ARG A 245 13.42 -1.56 11.17
C ARG A 245 13.19 -0.18 10.55
N ARG A 246 12.72 0.76 11.35
CA ARG A 246 12.68 2.17 10.97
C ARG A 246 14.00 2.85 11.35
N THR A 247 14.53 3.65 10.44
CA THR A 247 15.70 4.51 10.65
C THR A 247 15.39 5.95 10.23
N GLU A 248 16.34 6.84 10.43
CA GLU A 248 16.29 8.22 9.91
C GLU A 248 16.23 8.25 8.38
N LYS A 249 16.79 7.26 7.68
CA LYS A 249 16.77 7.17 6.21
C LYS A 249 15.57 6.43 5.63
N GLY A 250 14.59 6.08 6.45
CA GLY A 250 13.41 5.32 6.04
C GLY A 250 13.36 3.92 6.63
N VAL A 251 12.63 3.02 5.96
CA VAL A 251 12.54 1.62 6.34
C VAL A 251 13.72 0.86 5.72
N GLU A 252 14.39 0.03 6.52
CA GLU A 252 15.49 -0.83 6.08
C GLU A 252 15.19 -2.29 6.40
N ILE A 253 15.61 -3.20 5.51
CA ILE A 253 15.60 -4.64 5.79
C ILE A 253 16.59 -4.96 6.90
N PHE A 254 16.15 -5.74 7.87
CA PHE A 254 16.96 -6.18 8.99
C PHE A 254 17.30 -7.67 8.84
N LYS A 255 18.61 -7.98 8.83
CA LYS A 255 19.12 -9.35 8.89
C LYS A 255 19.74 -9.56 10.26
N LEU A 256 19.42 -10.71 10.87
CA LEU A 256 19.92 -11.13 12.17
C LEU A 256 21.41 -11.48 12.11
#